data_AF-T1CA70-F1
#
_entry.id   AF-T1CA70-F1
#
_cell.length_a   1.000
_cell.length_b   1.000
_cell.length_c   1.000
_cell.angle_alpha   90.00
_cell.angle_beta   90.00
_cell.angle_gamma   90.00
#
_symmetry.space_group_name_H-M   'P 1'
#
loop_
_entity.id
_entity.type
_entity.pdbx_description
1 polymer ?
#
loop_
_entity_poly.entity_id
_entity_poly.type
_entity_poly.pdbx_seq_one_letter_code
_entity_poly.pdbx_strand_id
1 'polypeptide(L)'
;RTSSSTVFNPWRDTDPLNDASPAAPQHRLSHLTRYLEERRNRAHWILIAEAPGYQGAKFSGCAMTSERRLLEDAGSQNAAPTQRFFSGKKFRTSGTLLSNGRQNPAGALEPTATMVWNTMLGLGHSHDFVLWNAFAWHPHHPLGPLTNRTPTDAELESG
;
A
#
# COMPACT_ATOMS: atom_id res chain seq x y z
N ARG A 1 14.19 -3.25 -15.04
CA ARG A 1 14.71 -3.28 -13.65
C ARG A 1 14.33 -4.62 -13.04
N THR A 2 15.32 -5.51 -12.87
CA THR A 2 15.17 -6.82 -12.24
C THR A 2 14.91 -6.65 -10.75
N SER A 3 13.97 -7.41 -10.18
CA SER A 3 13.78 -7.47 -8.74
C SER A 3 15.04 -8.06 -8.09
N SER A 4 15.58 -7.37 -7.08
CA SER A 4 16.53 -7.98 -6.15
C SER A 4 15.79 -9.06 -5.35
N SER A 5 16.47 -10.12 -4.91
CA SER A 5 15.87 -11.17 -4.05
C SER A 5 15.37 -10.64 -2.70
N THR A 6 15.71 -9.39 -2.35
CA THR A 6 15.37 -8.71 -1.08
C THR A 6 14.50 -7.47 -1.25
N VAL A 7 14.00 -7.21 -2.47
CA VAL A 7 13.15 -6.05 -2.76
C VAL A 7 11.98 -6.44 -3.64
N PHE A 8 10.78 -6.11 -3.17
CA PHE A 8 9.52 -6.41 -3.85
C PHE A 8 8.89 -5.13 -4.41
N ASN A 9 8.70 -5.05 -5.72
CA ASN A 9 7.96 -3.99 -6.37
C ASN A 9 6.45 -4.28 -6.33
N PRO A 10 5.63 -3.52 -5.58
CA PRO A 10 4.20 -3.79 -5.43
C PRO A 10 3.42 -3.79 -6.74
N TRP A 11 3.88 -3.05 -7.75
CA TRP A 11 3.14 -2.83 -8.99
C TRP A 11 3.57 -3.73 -10.14
N ARG A 12 4.55 -4.61 -9.91
CA ARG A 12 5.11 -5.49 -10.95
C ARG A 12 5.31 -6.92 -10.46
N ASP A 13 5.83 -7.10 -9.25
CA ASP A 13 6.28 -8.41 -8.78
C ASP A 13 5.09 -9.17 -8.16
N THR A 14 5.09 -10.49 -8.35
CA THR A 14 4.13 -11.41 -7.72
C THR A 14 4.76 -12.09 -6.52
N ASP A 15 3.94 -12.40 -5.52
CA ASP A 15 4.32 -13.19 -4.35
C ASP A 15 3.36 -14.39 -4.24
N PRO A 16 3.62 -15.51 -4.94
CA PRO A 16 2.67 -16.63 -5.02
C PRO A 16 2.28 -17.24 -3.67
N LEU A 17 3.09 -17.03 -2.62
CA LEU A 17 2.84 -17.55 -1.28
C LEU A 17 1.93 -16.63 -0.44
N ASN A 18 1.80 -15.36 -0.83
CA ASN A 18 1.10 -14.35 -0.03
C ASN A 18 0.09 -13.52 -0.83
N ASP A 19 0.11 -13.58 -2.15
CA ASP A 19 -0.87 -12.92 -3.02
C ASP A 19 -2.14 -13.78 -3.13
N ALA A 20 -3.29 -13.12 -3.20
CA ALA A 20 -4.59 -13.76 -3.41
C ALA A 20 -4.74 -14.36 -4.81
N SER A 21 -4.04 -13.80 -5.80
CA SER A 21 -4.06 -14.27 -7.18
C SER A 21 -2.87 -13.70 -7.98
N PRO A 22 -2.54 -14.28 -9.15
CA PRO A 22 -1.53 -13.73 -10.05
C PRO A 22 -1.82 -12.31 -10.58
N ALA A 23 -3.07 -11.84 -10.45
CA ALA A 23 -3.48 -10.50 -10.87
C ALA A 23 -3.21 -9.41 -9.80
N ALA A 24 -2.67 -9.80 -8.65
CA ALA A 24 -2.39 -8.89 -7.54
C ALA A 24 -1.55 -7.64 -7.92
N PRO A 25 -0.48 -7.72 -8.74
CA PRO A 25 0.28 -6.53 -9.13
C PRO A 25 -0.56 -5.53 -9.93
N GLN A 26 -1.41 -6.00 -10.85
CA GLN A 26 -2.29 -5.17 -11.66
C GLN A 26 -3.35 -4.47 -10.80
N HIS A 27 -3.86 -5.15 -9.77
CA HIS A 27 -4.76 -4.55 -8.80
C HIS A 27 -4.07 -3.46 -7.97
N ARG A 28 -2.85 -3.72 -7.47
CA ARG A 28 -2.04 -2.73 -6.74
C ARG A 28 -1.72 -1.51 -7.61
N LEU A 29 -1.38 -1.72 -8.88
CA LEU A 29 -1.15 -0.64 -9.84
C LEU A 29 -2.44 0.17 -10.09
N SER A 30 -3.58 -0.50 -10.28
CA SER A 30 -4.88 0.16 -10.42
C SER A 30 -5.23 1.03 -9.21
N HIS A 31 -4.96 0.55 -7.99
CA HIS A 31 -5.13 1.34 -6.77
C HIS A 31 -4.24 2.60 -6.78
N LEU A 32 -2.95 2.45 -7.10
CA LEU A 32 -2.01 3.57 -7.18
C LEU A 32 -2.48 4.61 -8.21
N THR A 33 -2.83 4.16 -9.42
CA THR A 33 -3.25 5.05 -10.50
C THR A 33 -4.45 5.88 -10.09
N ARG A 34 -5.50 5.24 -9.55
CA ARG A 34 -6.71 5.96 -9.09
C ARG A 34 -6.40 6.93 -7.96
N TYR A 35 -5.59 6.49 -7.00
CA TYR A 35 -5.14 7.32 -5.89
C TYR A 35 -4.47 8.61 -6.37
N LEU A 36 -3.54 8.50 -7.33
CA LEU A 36 -2.81 9.65 -7.87
C LEU A 36 -3.66 10.52 -8.80
N GLU A 37 -4.54 9.91 -9.61
CA GLU A 37 -5.43 10.63 -10.53
C GLU A 37 -6.34 11.62 -9.80
N GLU A 38 -6.90 11.22 -8.66
CA GLU A 38 -7.80 12.10 -7.90
C GLU A 38 -7.10 13.25 -7.18
N ARG A 39 -5.78 13.14 -7.03
CA ARG A 39 -4.90 14.14 -6.42
C ARG A 39 -4.20 15.00 -7.46
N ARG A 40 -4.25 14.62 -8.73
CA ARG A 40 -3.64 15.35 -9.85
C ARG A 40 -4.22 16.76 -9.91
N ASN A 41 -3.36 17.77 -9.93
CA ASN A 41 -3.70 19.19 -9.93
C ASN A 41 -4.48 19.67 -8.68
N ARG A 42 -4.57 18.86 -7.63
CA ARG A 42 -5.20 19.23 -6.34
C ARG A 42 -4.22 19.15 -5.18
N ALA A 43 -3.24 18.26 -5.25
CA ALA A 43 -2.27 18.07 -4.19
C ALA A 43 -1.39 19.31 -3.99
N HIS A 44 -1.38 19.83 -2.77
CA HIS A 44 -0.48 20.88 -2.30
C HIS A 44 0.62 20.33 -1.39
N TRP A 45 0.35 19.17 -0.78
CA TRP A 45 1.24 18.54 0.20
C TRP A 45 1.69 17.16 -0.27
N ILE A 46 2.95 16.84 0.01
CA ILE A 46 3.45 15.46 -0.05
C ILE A 46 4.01 15.09 1.31
N LEU A 47 3.53 13.97 1.87
CA LEU A 47 4.08 13.38 3.07
C LEU A 47 4.86 12.14 2.65
N ILE A 48 6.14 12.12 3.03
CA ILE A 48 7.08 11.09 2.60
C ILE A 48 7.41 10.19 3.79
N ALA A 49 7.14 8.90 3.66
CA ALA A 49 7.64 7.85 4.55
C ALA A 49 8.91 7.19 3.97
N GLU A 50 9.59 6.36 4.76
CA GLU A 50 10.84 5.71 4.36
C GLU A 50 10.63 4.70 3.22
N ALA A 51 9.89 3.62 3.49
CA ALA A 51 9.66 2.53 2.55
C ALA A 51 8.33 1.80 2.86
N PRO A 52 7.71 1.13 1.86
CA PRO A 52 6.58 0.23 2.08
C PRO A 52 6.86 -0.83 3.14
N GLY A 53 5.95 -0.96 4.11
CA GLY A 53 5.86 -2.13 4.96
C GLY A 53 5.07 -3.27 4.28
N TYR A 54 5.34 -4.51 4.71
CA TYR A 54 4.65 -5.69 4.16
C TYR A 54 3.14 -5.68 4.47
N GLN A 55 2.72 -5.05 5.57
CA GLN A 55 1.31 -4.92 5.96
C GLN A 55 0.58 -3.74 5.30
N GLY A 56 1.33 -2.91 4.57
CA GLY A 56 0.87 -1.66 3.98
C GLY A 56 0.88 -1.70 2.47
N ALA A 57 1.68 -0.81 1.89
CA ALA A 57 1.84 -0.61 0.44
C ALA A 57 2.21 -1.89 -0.34
N LYS A 58 2.87 -2.88 0.29
CA LYS A 58 3.12 -4.18 -0.36
C LYS A 58 1.83 -4.83 -0.88
N PHE A 59 0.74 -4.79 -0.11
CA PHE A 59 -0.54 -5.37 -0.49
C PHE A 59 -1.56 -4.32 -0.96
N SER A 60 -1.56 -3.12 -0.42
CA SER A 60 -2.52 -2.10 -0.88
C SER A 60 -2.14 -1.48 -2.22
N GLY A 61 -0.85 -1.39 -2.54
CA GLY A 61 -0.34 -0.61 -3.67
C GLY A 61 -0.24 0.89 -3.42
N CYS A 62 -0.70 1.38 -2.25
CA CYS A 62 -0.69 2.80 -1.89
C CYS A 62 0.16 3.04 -0.63
N ALA A 63 1.01 4.07 -0.67
CA ALA A 63 1.87 4.43 0.46
C ALA A 63 1.04 4.72 1.72
N MET A 64 1.56 4.28 2.88
CA MET A 64 0.95 4.51 4.19
C MET A 64 -0.55 4.19 4.20
N THR A 65 -0.93 3.10 3.54
CA THR A 65 -2.32 2.67 3.39
C THR A 65 -2.36 1.16 3.50
N SER A 66 -3.12 0.63 4.46
CA SER A 66 -3.27 -0.82 4.61
C SER A 66 -4.43 -1.34 3.76
N GLU A 67 -4.28 -2.54 3.21
CA GLU A 67 -5.31 -3.20 2.40
C GLU A 67 -6.64 -3.33 3.15
N ARG A 68 -6.61 -3.66 4.45
CA ARG A 68 -7.83 -3.76 5.26
C ARG A 68 -8.66 -2.49 5.22
N ARG A 69 -8.03 -1.34 5.46
CA ARG A 69 -8.71 -0.04 5.43
C ARG A 69 -9.27 0.27 4.06
N LEU A 70 -8.51 -0.05 3.01
CA LEU A 70 -8.94 0.10 1.63
C LEU A 70 -10.19 -0.76 1.35
N LEU A 71 -10.26 -2.00 1.84
CA LEU A 71 -11.43 -2.87 1.70
C LEU A 71 -12.62 -2.43 2.57
N GLU A 72 -12.39 -1.98 3.80
CA GLU A 72 -13.42 -1.41 4.69
C GLU A 72 -14.09 -0.19 4.04
N ASP A 73 -13.30 0.67 3.39
CA ASP A 73 -13.78 1.84 2.65
C ASP A 73 -14.68 1.46 1.45
N ALA A 74 -14.46 0.30 0.84
CA ALA A 74 -15.35 -0.21 -0.23
C ALA A 74 -16.67 -0.79 0.30
N GLY A 75 -16.68 -1.33 1.52
CA GLY A 75 -17.83 -2.03 2.11
C GLY A 75 -18.75 -1.16 2.98
N SER A 76 -18.37 0.08 3.30
CA SER A 76 -19.13 0.94 4.19
C SER A 76 -20.39 1.50 3.50
N GLN A 77 -21.53 0.89 3.76
CA GLN A 77 -22.88 1.39 3.38
C GLN A 77 -23.30 2.63 4.21
N ASN A 78 -22.66 2.89 5.36
CA ASN A 78 -23.08 3.88 6.37
C ASN A 78 -22.04 4.97 6.68
N ALA A 79 -20.96 5.09 5.91
CA ALA A 79 -20.13 6.30 5.94
C ALA A 79 -20.58 7.20 4.79
N ALA A 80 -20.75 8.51 5.06
CA ALA A 80 -20.99 9.52 4.04
C ALA A 80 -20.10 9.27 2.79
N PRO A 81 -20.57 9.56 1.56
CA PRO A 81 -20.10 9.02 0.26
C PRO A 81 -18.68 9.50 -0.14
N THR A 82 -17.73 9.32 0.75
CA THR A 82 -16.34 9.74 0.66
C THR A 82 -15.54 8.45 0.64
N GLN A 83 -15.28 7.93 -0.55
CA GLN A 83 -14.25 6.90 -0.69
C GLN A 83 -12.94 7.53 -0.24
N ARG A 84 -12.51 7.25 0.99
CA ARG A 84 -11.50 8.03 1.72
C ARG A 84 -10.15 8.04 1.01
N PHE A 85 -9.85 6.97 0.28
CA PHE A 85 -8.58 6.80 -0.42
C PHE A 85 -8.68 7.24 -1.88
N PHE A 86 -9.61 6.62 -2.62
CA PHE A 86 -9.93 6.89 -4.02
C PHE A 86 -11.24 6.22 -4.41
N SER A 87 -11.88 6.73 -5.47
CA SER A 87 -13.09 6.19 -6.07
C SER A 87 -12.86 4.92 -6.91
N GLY A 88 -13.89 4.07 -6.95
CA GLY A 88 -13.96 2.89 -7.81
C GLY A 88 -13.66 1.58 -7.08
N LYS A 89 -13.44 0.53 -7.87
CA LYS A 89 -13.31 -0.83 -7.33
C LYS A 89 -11.97 -1.02 -6.64
N LYS A 90 -12.06 -1.63 -5.46
CA LYS A 90 -10.97 -1.97 -4.57
C LYS A 90 -10.85 -3.50 -4.49
N PHE A 91 -9.64 -4.01 -4.58
CA PHE A 91 -9.40 -5.45 -4.66
C PHE A 91 -8.56 -5.92 -3.48
N ARG A 92 -8.89 -7.11 -2.97
CA ARG A 92 -7.96 -7.86 -2.13
C ARG A 92 -6.83 -8.37 -3.01
N THR A 93 -5.60 -8.14 -2.58
CA THR A 93 -4.38 -8.63 -3.22
C THR A 93 -3.61 -9.59 -2.31
N SER A 94 -3.84 -9.56 -0.99
CA SER A 94 -3.24 -10.51 -0.04
C SER A 94 -4.09 -11.77 0.15
N GLY A 95 -3.42 -12.90 0.38
CA GLY A 95 -4.04 -14.16 0.78
C GLY A 95 -4.75 -14.07 2.13
N THR A 96 -5.70 -14.98 2.37
CA THR A 96 -6.41 -15.10 3.65
C THR A 96 -5.60 -15.85 4.71
N LEU A 97 -4.64 -16.68 4.29
CA LEU A 97 -3.60 -17.28 5.12
C LEU A 97 -2.25 -16.91 4.48
N LEU A 98 -1.37 -16.28 5.26
CA LEU A 98 -0.05 -15.87 4.81
C LEU A 98 1.00 -16.94 5.09
N SER A 99 2.11 -16.90 4.35
CA SER A 99 3.23 -17.86 4.47
C SER A 99 3.86 -17.95 5.86
N ASN A 100 3.70 -16.93 6.70
CA ASN A 100 4.14 -16.94 8.10
C ASN A 100 3.10 -17.51 9.09
N GLY A 101 2.04 -18.16 8.59
CA GLY A 101 0.96 -18.74 9.40
C GLY A 101 -0.09 -17.75 9.89
N ARG A 102 0.07 -16.46 9.60
CA ARG A 102 -0.90 -15.43 10.03
C ARG A 102 -2.21 -15.55 9.24
N GLN A 103 -3.31 -15.66 9.99
CA GLN A 103 -4.65 -15.51 9.44
C GLN A 103 -4.92 -14.03 9.09
N ASN A 104 -5.43 -13.80 7.89
CA ASN A 104 -5.64 -12.48 7.31
C ASN A 104 -6.99 -12.35 6.56
N PRO A 105 -8.14 -12.77 7.14
CA PRO A 105 -9.43 -12.78 6.44
C PRO A 105 -10.02 -11.39 6.18
N ALA A 106 -9.55 -10.35 6.86
CA ALA A 106 -9.94 -8.95 6.65
C ALA A 106 -8.90 -8.13 5.84
N GLY A 107 -7.82 -8.76 5.38
CA GLY A 107 -6.73 -8.07 4.69
C GLY A 107 -5.71 -7.49 5.66
N ALA A 108 -4.53 -7.16 5.11
CA ALA A 108 -3.40 -6.71 5.91
C ALA A 108 -3.67 -5.35 6.58
N LEU A 109 -3.26 -5.20 7.84
CA LEU A 109 -3.47 -3.99 8.63
C LEU A 109 -2.13 -3.38 9.05
N GLU A 110 -1.95 -2.09 8.76
CA GLU A 110 -0.82 -1.27 9.17
C GLU A 110 -1.33 -0.14 10.08
N PRO A 111 -0.99 -0.11 11.39
CA PRO A 111 -1.50 0.90 12.32
C PRO A 111 -1.05 2.33 12.00
N THR A 112 0.22 2.52 11.63
CA THR A 112 0.81 3.85 11.36
C THR A 112 0.11 4.58 10.23
N ALA A 113 -0.26 3.86 9.17
CA ALA A 113 -1.08 4.36 8.06
C ALA A 113 -2.38 5.02 8.56
N THR A 114 -3.05 4.40 9.53
CA THR A 114 -4.34 4.91 10.05
C THR A 114 -4.17 6.26 10.73
N MET A 115 -3.06 6.47 11.46
CA MET A 115 -2.81 7.73 12.17
C MET A 115 -2.70 8.89 11.18
N VAL A 116 -1.84 8.77 10.16
CA VAL A 116 -1.60 9.85 9.20
C VAL A 116 -2.85 10.22 8.42
N TRP A 117 -3.60 9.21 7.96
CA TRP A 117 -4.89 9.45 7.30
C TRP A 117 -5.89 10.18 8.22
N ASN A 118 -6.06 9.72 9.46
CA ASN A 118 -6.99 10.35 10.40
C ASN A 118 -6.57 11.79 10.73
N THR A 119 -5.28 12.06 10.87
CA THR A 119 -4.77 13.42 11.10
C THR A 119 -5.09 14.32 9.91
N MET A 120 -4.77 13.91 8.69
CA MET A 120 -5.03 14.73 7.49
C MET A 120 -6.54 14.98 7.29
N LEU A 121 -7.36 13.93 7.42
CA LEU A 121 -8.82 14.07 7.34
C LEU A 121 -9.39 14.96 8.45
N GLY A 122 -8.87 14.86 9.67
CA GLY A 122 -9.25 15.70 10.80
C GLY A 122 -8.89 17.18 10.62
N LEU A 123 -7.85 17.46 9.83
CA LEU A 123 -7.46 18.82 9.42
C LEU A 123 -8.25 19.33 8.19
N GLY A 124 -9.17 18.54 7.64
CA GLY A 124 -9.97 18.89 6.47
C GLY A 124 -9.29 18.58 5.12
N HIS A 125 -8.13 17.94 5.13
CA HIS A 125 -7.41 17.51 3.92
C HIS A 125 -7.88 16.13 3.47
N SER A 126 -8.15 15.97 2.17
CA SER A 126 -8.66 14.69 1.62
C SER A 126 -7.97 14.29 0.31
N HIS A 127 -8.06 15.16 -0.70
CA HIS A 127 -7.52 14.94 -2.05
C HIS A 127 -6.46 15.98 -2.42
N ASP A 128 -6.07 16.83 -1.49
CA ASP A 128 -5.09 17.90 -1.61
C ASP A 128 -3.73 17.53 -0.97
N PHE A 129 -3.54 16.26 -0.63
CA PHE A 129 -2.25 15.72 -0.22
C PHE A 129 -1.98 14.34 -0.82
N VAL A 130 -0.70 14.04 -1.01
CA VAL A 130 -0.19 12.74 -1.44
C VAL A 130 0.65 12.13 -0.33
N LEU A 131 0.45 10.84 -0.07
CA LEU A 131 1.34 10.00 0.71
C LEU A 131 2.24 9.26 -0.27
N TRP A 132 3.55 9.26 0.00
CA TRP A 132 4.54 8.58 -0.83
C TRP A 132 5.63 7.95 0.04
N ASN A 133 6.39 7.02 -0.52
CA ASN A 133 7.59 6.48 0.13
C ASN A 133 8.83 6.95 -0.63
N ALA A 134 9.87 7.38 0.09
CA ALA A 134 11.15 7.77 -0.49
C ALA A 134 11.75 6.62 -1.30
N PHE A 135 11.76 5.42 -0.71
CA PHE A 135 12.02 4.19 -1.44
C PHE A 135 10.69 3.52 -1.82
N ALA A 136 10.41 3.44 -3.12
CA ALA A 136 9.08 3.08 -3.60
C ALA A 136 8.73 1.59 -3.45
N TRP A 137 9.72 0.72 -3.30
CA TRP A 137 9.55 -0.75 -3.26
C TRP A 137 9.68 -1.27 -1.84
N HIS A 138 9.13 -2.45 -1.57
CA HIS A 138 9.18 -3.07 -0.24
C HIS A 138 10.51 -3.81 -0.01
N PRO A 139 11.45 -3.27 0.78
CA PRO A 139 12.63 -4.00 1.24
C PRO A 139 12.25 -5.02 2.31
N HIS A 140 12.83 -6.21 2.22
CA HIS A 140 12.64 -7.26 3.21
C HIS A 140 13.94 -8.02 3.48
N HIS A 141 13.95 -8.84 4.54
CA HIS A 141 15.07 -9.74 4.80
C HIS A 141 15.07 -10.91 3.79
N PRO A 142 16.26 -11.46 3.46
CA PRO A 142 16.36 -12.66 2.64
C PRO A 142 15.44 -13.79 3.14
N LEU A 143 14.75 -14.47 2.22
CA LEU A 143 13.79 -15.54 2.53
C LEU A 143 12.58 -15.13 3.40
N GLY A 144 12.45 -13.85 3.75
CA GLY A 144 11.39 -13.32 4.60
C GLY A 144 10.56 -12.23 3.92
N PRO A 145 9.74 -12.54 2.90
CA PRO A 145 8.95 -11.55 2.16
C PRO A 145 7.86 -10.83 3.00
N LEU A 146 7.66 -11.26 4.25
CA LEU A 146 6.76 -10.65 5.24
C LEU A 146 7.53 -10.04 6.41
N THR A 147 8.69 -9.44 6.12
CA THR A 147 9.51 -8.73 7.10
C THR A 147 9.80 -7.33 6.56
N ASN A 148 9.95 -6.36 7.45
CA ASN A 148 10.37 -5.02 7.07
C ASN A 148 11.87 -4.87 7.31
N ARG A 149 12.55 -4.18 6.41
CA ARG A 149 13.95 -3.81 6.54
C ARG A 149 14.13 -2.38 6.05
N THR A 150 15.04 -1.61 6.61
CA THR A 150 15.44 -0.31 6.02
C THR A 150 16.15 -0.54 4.68
N PRO A 151 15.83 0.22 3.61
CA PRO A 151 16.58 0.18 2.36
C PRO A 151 18.08 0.39 2.60
N THR A 152 18.94 -0.28 1.83
CA THR A 152 20.39 -0.01 1.88
C THR A 152 20.74 1.23 1.07
N ASP A 153 21.91 1.82 1.33
CA ASP A 153 22.42 2.96 0.53
C ASP A 153 22.48 2.61 -0.97
N ALA A 154 22.94 1.41 -1.32
CA ALA A 154 22.97 0.95 -2.71
C ALA A 154 21.56 0.81 -3.33
N GLU A 155 20.55 0.40 -2.54
CA GLU A 155 19.16 0.35 -3.00
C GLU A 155 18.60 1.75 -3.21
N LEU A 156 18.91 2.70 -2.32
CA LEU A 156 18.52 4.10 -2.44
C LEU A 156 19.18 4.79 -3.64
N GLU A 157 20.48 4.55 -3.88
CA GLU A 157 21.22 5.06 -5.03
C GLU A 157 20.74 4.48 -6.37
N SER A 158 20.21 3.25 -6.35
CA SER A 158 19.60 2.63 -7.54
C SER A 158 18.20 3.15 -7.87
N GLY A 159 17.63 3.96 -6.96
CA GLY A 159 16.30 4.56 -7.02
C GLY A 159 16.11 5.46 -8.21
#